data_AF-A0A4U0YT90-F1
#
_entry.id   AF-A0A4U0YT90-F1
#
_cell.length_a   1.000
_cell.length_b   1.000
_cell.length_c   1.000
_cell.angle_alpha   90.00
_cell.angle_beta   90.00
_cell.angle_gamma   90.00
#
_symmetry.space_group_name_H-M   'P 1'
#
loop_
_entity.id
_entity.type
_entity.pdbx_description
1 polymer ?
#
loop_
_entity_poly.entity_id
_entity_poly.type
_entity_poly.pdbx_seq_one_letter_code
_entity_poly.pdbx_strand_id
1 'polypeptide(L)'
;MQQKWSDRPPSEDTIDVLLNTSPAFLRAHGALLAKALPPVSGFGIFLLYFYRNHFYPSFDLFQFSSLLLAAACIGFAIVGAVIIMMVLPGAALFHWFLNTKRVKEEIVYAMPYAEDARTKAVWQLVLLAYFAPFGVVGLGLVAALVLEPRLFTITALLWSVFVALGFGIALQIRFDLPRWSFLNYTWAAFIPLLIFVILLSTILRSSMPIVENLEGFWHYPILWAVPVIIAIMVSICSMAHFAGWNAALLFGLFFGLLVAGYSGLLTTVPEKAVKALGLGAYEAEMVMLDPAFCNTDLSELGIAEDCTLRNVHVVWSFGESIVLRPALNQPRQIQIPAVFVRSLVQKSGAGH
;
A
#
# COMPACT_ATOMS: atom_id res chain seq x y z
N MET A 1 -5.71 51.87 -13.79
CA MET A 1 -5.42 50.78 -14.74
C MET A 1 -4.80 49.63 -13.96
N GLN A 2 -5.54 48.55 -13.71
CA GLN A 2 -5.03 47.35 -13.03
C GLN A 2 -4.21 46.52 -14.03
N GLN A 3 -2.97 46.17 -13.69
CA GLN A 3 -2.14 45.25 -14.47
C GLN A 3 -2.85 43.90 -14.61
N LYS A 4 -2.94 43.38 -15.84
CA LYS A 4 -3.44 42.03 -16.11
C LYS A 4 -2.50 40.99 -15.51
N TRP A 5 -3.06 39.91 -15.00
CA TRP A 5 -2.30 38.79 -14.41
C TRP A 5 -1.35 38.11 -15.43
N SER A 6 -1.63 38.25 -16.73
CA SER A 6 -0.72 37.82 -17.82
C SER A 6 0.63 38.55 -17.83
N ASP A 7 0.72 39.70 -17.16
CA ASP A 7 1.87 40.60 -17.22
C ASP A 7 2.74 40.52 -15.96
N ARG A 8 2.38 39.63 -15.00
CA ARG A 8 3.23 39.33 -13.86
C ARG A 8 4.24 38.26 -14.26
N PRO A 9 5.57 38.49 -14.15
CA PRO A 9 6.53 37.41 -14.31
C PRO A 9 6.19 36.32 -13.28
N PRO A 10 6.24 35.03 -13.64
CA PRO A 10 5.99 33.95 -12.69
C PRO A 10 6.99 34.10 -11.54
N SER A 11 6.50 34.41 -10.34
CA SER A 11 7.30 34.21 -9.14
C SER A 11 7.40 32.70 -8.96
N GLU A 12 8.60 32.13 -9.03
CA GLU A 12 8.78 30.70 -8.82
C GLU A 12 8.35 30.34 -7.39
N ASP A 13 7.20 29.68 -7.25
CA ASP A 13 6.80 29.10 -5.98
C ASP A 13 7.77 27.98 -5.60
N THR A 14 7.94 27.70 -4.30
CA THR A 14 8.85 26.62 -3.84
C THR A 14 8.51 25.26 -4.45
N ILE A 15 7.23 25.04 -4.80
CA ILE A 15 6.77 23.84 -5.50
C ILE A 15 7.26 23.85 -6.96
N ASP A 16 7.20 24.99 -7.64
CA ASP A 16 7.69 25.12 -9.03
C ASP A 16 9.20 24.94 -9.11
N VAL A 17 9.95 25.51 -8.15
CA VAL A 17 11.40 25.28 -8.04
C VAL A 17 11.69 23.79 -7.84
N LEU A 18 10.95 23.11 -6.95
CA LEU A 18 11.11 21.68 -6.71
C LEU A 18 10.77 20.84 -7.96
N LEU A 19 9.69 21.18 -8.67
CA LEU A 19 9.28 20.50 -9.89
C LEU A 19 10.25 20.71 -11.05
N ASN A 20 10.90 21.87 -11.14
CA ASN A 20 11.87 22.19 -12.18
C ASN A 20 13.26 21.60 -11.88
N THR A 21 13.63 21.46 -10.61
CA THR A 21 14.95 20.94 -10.19
C THR A 21 14.97 19.41 -10.04
N SER A 22 13.84 18.80 -9.64
CA SER A 22 13.75 17.35 -9.46
C SER A 22 14.11 16.48 -10.68
N PRO A 23 13.80 16.85 -11.94
CA PRO A 23 14.16 16.04 -13.10
C PRO A 23 15.67 16.05 -13.37
N ALA A 24 16.33 17.19 -13.10
CA ALA A 24 17.78 17.31 -13.22
C ALA A 24 18.50 16.46 -12.16
N PHE A 25 18.00 16.49 -10.92
CA PHE A 25 18.51 15.65 -9.84
C PHE A 25 18.32 14.16 -10.12
N LEU A 26 17.12 13.75 -10.55
CA LEU A 26 16.82 12.35 -10.91
C LEU A 26 17.61 11.88 -12.12
N ARG A 27 17.89 12.74 -13.11
CA ARG A 27 18.80 12.37 -14.22
C ARG A 27 20.23 12.19 -13.75
N ALA A 28 20.71 13.05 -12.85
CA ALA A 28 22.08 13.00 -12.35
C ALA A 28 22.34 11.83 -11.40
N HIS A 29 21.39 11.51 -10.51
CA HIS A 29 21.58 10.53 -9.43
C HIS A 29 20.64 9.33 -9.51
N GLY A 30 19.68 9.30 -10.43
CA GLY A 30 18.65 8.26 -10.51
C GLY A 30 19.22 6.88 -10.76
N ALA A 31 20.27 6.74 -11.58
CA ALA A 31 20.93 5.45 -11.80
C ALA A 31 21.61 4.93 -10.52
N LEU A 32 22.21 5.83 -9.73
CA LEU A 32 22.86 5.48 -8.47
C LEU A 32 21.83 5.15 -7.38
N LEU A 33 20.74 5.93 -7.30
CA LEU A 33 19.61 5.66 -6.41
C LEU A 33 18.94 4.32 -6.78
N ALA A 34 18.68 4.05 -8.05
CA ALA A 34 18.10 2.79 -8.49
C ALA A 34 19.00 1.58 -8.16
N LYS A 35 20.32 1.77 -8.11
CA LYS A 35 21.28 0.71 -7.78
C LYS A 35 21.46 0.51 -6.27
N ALA A 36 21.48 1.58 -5.49
CA ALA A 36 21.83 1.53 -4.06
C ALA A 36 20.61 1.51 -3.13
N LEU A 37 19.51 2.17 -3.50
CA LEU A 37 18.33 2.28 -2.63
C LEU A 37 17.64 0.93 -2.40
N PRO A 38 17.46 0.05 -3.41
CA PRO A 38 16.88 -1.26 -3.18
C PRO A 38 17.66 -2.14 -2.18
N PRO A 39 18.98 -2.36 -2.31
CA PRO A 39 19.70 -3.20 -1.35
C PRO A 39 19.75 -2.58 0.06
N VAL A 40 19.93 -1.26 0.19
CA VAL A 40 19.96 -0.59 1.51
C VAL A 40 18.60 -0.66 2.20
N SER A 41 17.50 -0.43 1.47
CA SER A 41 16.16 -0.55 2.03
C SER A 41 15.81 -2.00 2.37
N GLY A 42 16.10 -2.96 1.48
CA GLY A 42 15.91 -4.39 1.75
C GLY A 42 16.66 -4.84 3.01
N PHE A 43 17.91 -4.40 3.17
CA PHE A 43 18.70 -4.67 4.37
C PHE A 43 18.08 -4.06 5.63
N GLY A 44 17.65 -2.80 5.58
CA GLY A 44 16.98 -2.15 6.70
C GLY A 44 15.70 -2.85 7.14
N ILE A 45 14.87 -3.28 6.19
CA ILE A 45 13.61 -3.98 6.49
C ILE A 45 13.89 -5.37 7.10
N PHE A 46 14.92 -6.09 6.64
CA PHE A 46 15.33 -7.37 7.24
C PHE A 46 15.95 -7.22 8.64
N LEU A 47 16.76 -6.18 8.86
CA LEU A 47 17.25 -5.85 10.21
C LEU A 47 16.10 -5.60 11.18
N LEU A 48 15.05 -4.90 10.74
CA LEU A 48 13.86 -4.66 11.55
C LEU A 48 13.08 -5.95 11.83
N TYR A 49 13.02 -6.88 10.85
CA TYR A 49 12.45 -8.21 11.04
C TYR A 49 13.21 -9.03 12.09
N PHE A 50 14.55 -9.04 12.02
CA PHE A 50 15.42 -9.73 12.97
C PHE A 50 15.31 -9.14 14.38
N TYR A 51 15.31 -7.81 14.46
CA TYR A 51 15.08 -7.08 15.71
C TYR A 51 13.72 -7.44 16.33
N ARG A 52 12.64 -7.42 15.53
CA ARG A 52 11.28 -7.76 15.98
C ARG A 52 11.16 -9.23 16.43
N ASN A 53 11.91 -10.13 15.80
CA ASN A 53 11.92 -11.54 16.16
C ASN A 53 13.03 -11.89 17.16
N HIS A 54 13.73 -10.92 17.75
CA HIS A 54 14.79 -11.13 18.74
C HIS A 54 15.85 -12.18 18.35
N PHE A 55 16.17 -12.28 17.06
CA PHE A 55 17.14 -13.23 16.53
C PHE A 55 18.01 -12.56 15.48
N TYR A 56 19.32 -12.82 15.52
CA TYR A 56 20.26 -12.46 14.48
C TYR A 56 20.91 -13.72 13.91
N PRO A 57 20.78 -14.01 12.60
CA PRO A 57 21.39 -15.19 12.00
C PRO A 57 22.92 -15.10 12.00
N SER A 58 23.60 -16.24 12.14
CA SER A 58 25.04 -16.35 11.90
C SER A 58 25.31 -16.05 10.42
N PHE A 59 25.99 -14.94 10.16
CA PHE A 59 26.05 -14.30 8.84
C PHE A 59 26.95 -15.06 7.86
N ASP A 60 26.35 -15.69 6.84
CA ASP A 60 27.05 -15.96 5.58
C ASP A 60 26.64 -14.92 4.52
N LEU A 61 27.55 -13.98 4.24
CA LEU A 61 27.33 -12.76 3.44
C LEU A 61 26.86 -13.05 2.02
N PHE A 62 27.27 -14.18 1.43
CA PHE A 62 26.94 -14.51 0.04
C PHE A 62 25.52 -15.06 -0.12
N GLN A 63 25.07 -15.95 0.76
CA GLN A 63 23.68 -16.44 0.74
C GLN A 63 22.67 -15.38 1.18
N PHE A 64 23.08 -14.45 2.05
CA PHE A 64 22.23 -13.33 2.45
C PHE A 64 22.06 -12.28 1.33
N SER A 65 23.07 -12.13 0.46
CA SER A 65 23.02 -11.17 -0.65
C SER A 65 21.90 -11.45 -1.66
N SER A 66 21.64 -12.72 -1.98
CA SER A 66 20.58 -13.11 -2.92
C SER A 66 19.19 -12.93 -2.30
N LEU A 67 19.06 -13.20 -0.99
CA LEU A 67 17.83 -12.97 -0.23
C LEU A 67 17.52 -11.48 -0.08
N LEU A 68 18.53 -10.66 0.20
CA LEU A 68 18.42 -9.19 0.22
C LEU A 68 18.01 -8.64 -1.14
N LEU A 69 18.59 -9.15 -2.23
CA LEU A 69 18.24 -8.72 -3.58
C LEU A 69 16.79 -9.10 -3.92
N ALA A 70 16.35 -10.32 -3.59
CA ALA A 70 14.98 -10.75 -3.78
C ALA A 70 14.00 -9.88 -2.97
N ALA A 71 14.32 -9.62 -1.70
CA ALA A 71 13.54 -8.76 -0.83
C ALA A 71 13.47 -7.31 -1.31
N ALA A 72 14.59 -6.77 -1.80
CA ALA A 72 14.67 -5.46 -2.41
C ALA A 72 13.78 -5.35 -3.65
N CYS A 73 13.81 -6.36 -4.52
CA CYS A 73 12.94 -6.42 -5.70
C CYS A 73 11.46 -6.50 -5.33
N ILE A 74 11.10 -7.33 -4.35
CA ILE A 74 9.72 -7.45 -3.86
C ILE A 74 9.27 -6.14 -3.21
N GLY A 75 10.09 -5.54 -2.35
CA GLY A 75 9.82 -4.26 -1.71
C GLY A 75 9.64 -3.13 -2.74
N PHE A 76 10.53 -3.06 -3.73
CA PHE A 76 10.42 -2.10 -4.83
C PHE A 76 9.14 -2.32 -5.65
N ALA A 77 8.77 -3.57 -5.94
CA ALA A 77 7.54 -3.88 -6.66
C ALA A 77 6.28 -3.48 -5.86
N ILE A 78 6.25 -3.74 -4.55
CA ILE A 78 5.13 -3.38 -3.67
C ILE A 78 5.01 -1.86 -3.55
N VAL A 79 6.11 -1.16 -3.25
CA VAL A 79 6.11 0.30 -3.15
C VAL A 79 5.75 0.94 -4.49
N GLY A 80 6.33 0.44 -5.58
CA GLY A 80 5.99 0.88 -6.93
C GLY A 80 4.52 0.68 -7.26
N ALA A 81 3.93 -0.46 -6.89
CA ALA A 81 2.50 -0.71 -7.07
C ALA A 81 1.63 0.26 -6.28
N VAL A 82 1.97 0.56 -5.01
CA VAL A 82 1.26 1.56 -4.19
C VAL A 82 1.34 2.95 -4.82
N ILE A 83 2.52 3.37 -5.26
CA ILE A 83 2.73 4.66 -5.94
C ILE A 83 1.91 4.75 -7.22
N ILE A 84 1.91 3.68 -8.04
CA ILE A 84 1.10 3.62 -9.26
C ILE A 84 -0.38 3.71 -8.90
N MET A 85 -0.86 2.96 -7.91
CA MET A 85 -2.26 3.01 -7.47
C MET A 85 -2.68 4.36 -6.88
N MET A 86 -1.73 5.17 -6.39
CA MET A 86 -1.97 6.56 -5.95
C MET A 86 -2.15 7.54 -7.12
N VAL A 87 -1.42 7.35 -8.22
CA VAL A 87 -1.39 8.30 -9.35
C VAL A 87 -2.37 7.91 -10.45
N LEU A 88 -2.49 6.62 -10.73
CA LEU A 88 -3.24 6.08 -11.87
C LEU A 88 -4.73 6.45 -11.87
N PRO A 89 -5.47 6.43 -10.73
CA PRO A 89 -6.87 6.84 -10.72
C PRO A 89 -7.08 8.26 -11.25
N GLY A 90 -6.22 9.19 -10.82
CA GLY A 90 -6.26 10.58 -11.24
C GLY A 90 -5.94 10.78 -12.71
N ALA A 91 -4.86 10.14 -13.17
CA ALA A 91 -4.43 10.19 -14.56
C ALA A 91 -5.48 9.59 -15.51
N ALA A 92 -6.05 8.45 -15.16
CA ALA A 92 -7.09 7.79 -15.95
C ALA A 92 -8.35 8.66 -16.06
N LEU A 93 -8.88 9.19 -14.94
CA LEU A 93 -10.01 10.12 -14.95
C LEU A 93 -9.72 11.39 -15.78
N PHE A 94 -8.52 11.94 -15.64
CA PHE A 94 -8.12 13.12 -16.40
C PHE A 94 -8.13 12.84 -17.91
N HIS A 95 -7.50 11.75 -18.35
CA HIS A 95 -7.37 11.44 -19.77
C HIS A 95 -8.66 10.91 -20.41
N TRP A 96 -9.46 10.13 -19.68
CA TRP A 96 -10.66 9.50 -20.22
C TRP A 96 -11.91 10.38 -20.14
N PHE A 97 -11.95 11.37 -19.24
CA PHE A 97 -13.09 12.25 -19.09
C PHE A 97 -12.72 13.73 -19.26
N LEU A 98 -11.91 14.29 -18.36
CA LEU A 98 -11.72 15.75 -18.28
C LEU A 98 -10.99 16.36 -19.48
N ASN A 99 -10.06 15.63 -20.09
CA ASN A 99 -9.29 16.10 -21.24
C ASN A 99 -10.00 15.88 -22.59
N THR A 100 -11.24 15.41 -22.58
CA THR A 100 -12.05 15.28 -23.81
C THR A 100 -12.50 16.66 -24.27
N LYS A 101 -12.35 16.98 -25.57
CA LYS A 101 -12.69 18.30 -26.13
C LYS A 101 -14.07 18.82 -25.67
N ARG A 102 -15.10 17.98 -25.79
CA ARG A 102 -16.49 18.32 -25.39
C ARG A 102 -16.63 18.70 -23.92
N VAL A 103 -15.93 17.99 -23.03
CA VAL A 103 -16.01 18.24 -21.57
C VAL A 103 -15.16 19.46 -21.22
N LYS A 104 -13.99 19.59 -21.83
CA LYS A 104 -13.06 20.70 -21.59
C LYS A 104 -13.64 22.04 -22.02
N GLU A 105 -14.25 22.12 -23.19
CA GLU A 105 -14.87 23.34 -23.72
C GLU A 105 -16.02 23.82 -22.82
N GLU A 106 -16.89 22.91 -22.40
CA GLU A 106 -18.03 23.22 -21.54
C GLU A 106 -17.60 23.58 -20.10
N ILE A 107 -16.59 22.89 -19.54
CA ILE A 107 -16.02 23.27 -18.23
C ILE A 107 -15.41 24.68 -18.29
N VAL A 108 -14.69 25.01 -19.38
CA VAL A 108 -14.12 26.35 -19.57
C VAL A 108 -15.22 27.40 -19.71
N TYR A 109 -16.30 27.09 -20.43
CA TYR A 109 -17.45 27.97 -20.59
C TYR A 109 -18.21 28.19 -19.27
N ALA A 110 -18.38 27.14 -18.47
CA ALA A 110 -19.04 27.19 -17.17
C ALA A 110 -18.20 27.87 -16.06
N MET A 111 -16.91 28.11 -16.30
CA MET A 111 -16.03 28.74 -15.31
C MET A 111 -16.30 30.25 -15.20
N PRO A 112 -16.46 30.79 -13.97
CA PRO A 112 -16.61 32.23 -13.76
C PRO A 112 -15.38 33.01 -14.24
N TYR A 113 -15.60 34.21 -14.80
CA TYR A 113 -14.50 35.11 -15.20
C TYR A 113 -13.78 35.75 -14.01
N ALA A 114 -14.47 35.94 -12.87
CA ALA A 114 -13.88 36.49 -11.66
C ALA A 114 -12.96 35.48 -10.98
N GLU A 115 -11.74 35.88 -10.61
CA GLU A 115 -10.70 34.96 -10.12
C GLU A 115 -11.13 34.17 -8.87
N ASP A 116 -11.71 34.84 -7.87
CA ASP A 116 -12.16 34.19 -6.64
C ASP A 116 -13.25 33.14 -6.90
N ALA A 117 -14.15 33.43 -7.84
CA ALA A 117 -15.23 32.52 -8.22
C ALA A 117 -14.70 31.35 -9.08
N ARG A 118 -13.70 31.60 -9.93
CA ARG A 118 -13.00 30.58 -10.72
C ARG A 118 -12.27 29.59 -9.83
N THR A 119 -11.53 30.06 -8.83
CA THR A 119 -10.82 29.21 -7.86
C THR A 119 -11.79 28.30 -7.10
N LYS A 120 -12.94 28.84 -6.67
CA LYS A 120 -14.00 28.04 -6.04
C LYS A 120 -14.56 26.97 -6.98
N ALA A 121 -14.78 27.32 -8.26
CA ALA A 121 -15.27 26.36 -9.25
C ALA A 121 -14.27 25.22 -9.53
N VAL A 122 -12.96 25.53 -9.56
CA VAL A 122 -11.90 24.52 -9.68
C VAL A 122 -11.90 23.58 -8.48
N TRP A 123 -11.97 24.12 -7.25
CA TRP A 123 -12.06 23.28 -6.06
C TRP A 123 -13.33 22.42 -6.05
N GLN A 124 -14.46 22.93 -6.52
CA GLN A 124 -15.68 22.16 -6.68
C GLN A 124 -15.51 21.04 -7.72
N LEU A 125 -14.83 21.29 -8.84
CA LEU A 125 -14.53 20.28 -9.83
C LEU A 125 -13.65 19.17 -9.22
N VAL A 126 -12.58 19.53 -8.52
CA VAL A 126 -11.70 18.56 -7.85
C VAL A 126 -12.47 17.76 -6.79
N LEU A 127 -13.31 18.43 -6.01
CA LEU A 127 -14.13 17.81 -4.99
C LEU A 127 -15.10 16.78 -5.60
N LEU A 128 -15.83 17.17 -6.66
CA LEU A 128 -16.86 16.34 -7.28
C LEU A 128 -16.30 15.24 -8.19
N ALA A 129 -15.18 15.48 -8.86
CA ALA A 129 -14.60 14.54 -9.81
C ALA A 129 -13.65 13.53 -9.15
N TYR A 130 -12.98 13.91 -8.05
CA TYR A 130 -11.96 13.09 -7.39
C TYR A 130 -12.32 12.80 -5.93
N PHE A 131 -12.27 13.81 -5.05
CA PHE A 131 -12.29 13.56 -3.60
C PHE A 131 -13.57 12.90 -3.09
N ALA A 132 -14.72 13.46 -3.43
CA ALA A 132 -16.00 12.97 -2.92
C ALA A 132 -16.34 11.56 -3.45
N PRO A 133 -16.14 11.24 -4.74
CA PRO A 133 -16.24 9.86 -5.24
C PRO A 133 -15.35 8.88 -4.47
N PHE A 134 -14.05 9.17 -4.31
CA PHE A 134 -13.13 8.30 -3.58
C PHE A 134 -13.53 8.15 -2.10
N GLY A 135 -13.87 9.27 -1.45
CA GLY A 135 -14.27 9.29 -0.05
C GLY A 135 -15.55 8.49 0.21
N VAL A 136 -16.60 8.69 -0.59
CA VAL A 136 -17.88 7.98 -0.43
C VAL A 136 -17.75 6.50 -0.75
N VAL A 137 -16.95 6.12 -1.76
CA VAL A 137 -16.62 4.71 -2.01
C VAL A 137 -15.89 4.10 -0.82
N GLY A 138 -14.87 4.78 -0.30
CA GLY A 138 -14.09 4.29 0.83
C GLY A 138 -14.91 4.14 2.11
N LEU A 139 -15.77 5.11 2.41
CA LEU A 139 -16.69 5.03 3.55
C LEU A 139 -17.71 3.90 3.39
N GLY A 140 -18.26 3.69 2.19
CA GLY A 140 -19.16 2.56 1.93
C GLY A 140 -18.49 1.20 2.09
N LEU A 141 -17.20 1.09 1.75
CA LEU A 141 -16.42 -0.13 1.98
C LEU A 141 -16.19 -0.40 3.46
N VAL A 142 -15.84 0.62 4.24
CA VAL A 142 -15.71 0.48 5.70
C VAL A 142 -17.08 0.15 6.33
N ALA A 143 -18.16 0.75 5.86
CA ALA A 143 -19.52 0.41 6.30
C ALA A 143 -19.84 -1.07 6.04
N ALA A 144 -19.52 -1.59 4.86
CA ALA A 144 -19.71 -3.01 4.55
C ALA A 144 -18.82 -3.90 5.43
N LEU A 145 -17.57 -3.52 5.67
CA LEU A 145 -16.65 -4.26 6.53
C LEU A 145 -17.16 -4.35 7.98
N VAL A 146 -17.76 -3.28 8.50
CA VAL A 146 -18.24 -3.22 9.89
C VAL A 146 -19.61 -3.86 10.07
N LEU A 147 -20.53 -3.66 9.12
CA LEU A 147 -21.92 -4.08 9.25
C LEU A 147 -22.15 -5.50 8.73
N GLU A 148 -21.59 -5.86 7.57
CA GLU A 148 -21.80 -7.17 6.94
C GLU A 148 -20.59 -7.54 6.05
N PRO A 149 -19.51 -8.09 6.62
CA PRO A 149 -18.26 -8.38 5.89
C PRO A 149 -18.46 -9.31 4.68
N ARG A 150 -19.49 -10.16 4.70
CA ARG A 150 -19.80 -11.11 3.61
C ARG A 150 -20.16 -10.41 2.31
N LEU A 151 -20.70 -9.20 2.39
CA LEU A 151 -21.09 -8.41 1.22
C LEU A 151 -19.95 -7.55 0.67
N PHE A 152 -18.77 -7.55 1.29
CA PHE A 152 -17.66 -6.64 0.96
C PHE A 152 -17.35 -6.59 -0.54
N THR A 153 -17.17 -7.75 -1.20
CA THR A 153 -16.83 -7.81 -2.62
C THR A 153 -17.94 -7.31 -3.53
N ILE A 154 -19.20 -7.61 -3.18
CA ILE A 154 -20.37 -7.15 -3.94
C ILE A 154 -20.51 -5.63 -3.78
N THR A 155 -20.37 -5.13 -2.55
CA THR A 155 -20.39 -3.69 -2.27
C THR A 155 -19.26 -2.98 -3.00
N ALA A 156 -18.04 -3.51 -2.99
CA ALA A 156 -16.90 -2.93 -3.71
C ALA A 156 -17.19 -2.66 -5.19
N LEU A 157 -17.90 -3.58 -5.86
CA LEU A 157 -18.26 -3.44 -7.26
C LEU A 157 -19.47 -2.53 -7.45
N LEU A 158 -20.61 -2.85 -6.82
CA LEU A 158 -21.87 -2.14 -7.06
C LEU A 158 -21.88 -0.73 -6.48
N TRP A 159 -21.34 -0.55 -5.28
CA TRP A 159 -21.26 0.77 -4.65
C TRP A 159 -20.44 1.75 -5.49
N SER A 160 -19.33 1.28 -6.07
CA SER A 160 -18.52 2.10 -6.98
C SER A 160 -19.32 2.57 -8.20
N VAL A 161 -20.20 1.73 -8.75
CA VAL A 161 -21.11 2.13 -9.86
C VAL A 161 -22.10 3.19 -9.40
N PHE A 162 -22.77 2.99 -8.25
CA PHE A 162 -23.75 3.95 -7.75
C PHE A 162 -23.11 5.30 -7.42
N VAL A 163 -21.94 5.29 -6.81
CA VAL A 163 -21.18 6.51 -6.49
C VAL A 163 -20.75 7.22 -7.77
N ALA A 164 -20.18 6.49 -8.74
CA ALA A 164 -19.79 7.07 -10.02
C ALA A 164 -20.97 7.71 -10.76
N LEU A 165 -22.13 7.05 -10.76
CA LEU A 165 -23.35 7.57 -11.38
C LEU A 165 -23.88 8.82 -10.65
N GLY A 166 -23.95 8.78 -9.32
CA GLY A 166 -24.40 9.92 -8.51
C GLY A 166 -23.52 11.16 -8.71
N PHE A 167 -22.19 11.00 -8.68
CA PHE A 167 -21.27 12.11 -8.91
C PHE A 167 -21.21 12.54 -10.38
N GLY A 168 -21.41 11.62 -11.33
CA GLY A 168 -21.56 11.96 -12.74
C GLY A 168 -22.77 12.86 -13.00
N ILE A 169 -23.90 12.59 -12.34
CA ILE A 169 -25.10 13.45 -12.40
C ILE A 169 -24.81 14.80 -11.75
N ALA A 170 -24.18 14.80 -10.56
CA ALA A 170 -23.83 16.05 -9.87
C ALA A 170 -22.88 16.94 -10.69
N LEU A 171 -21.87 16.36 -11.34
CA LEU A 171 -20.98 17.05 -12.26
C LEU A 171 -21.73 17.62 -13.45
N GLN A 172 -22.62 16.84 -14.05
CA GLN A 172 -23.41 17.29 -15.20
C GLN A 172 -24.31 18.47 -14.84
N ILE A 173 -25.00 18.43 -13.71
CA ILE A 173 -25.87 19.53 -13.25
C ILE A 173 -25.02 20.76 -12.89
N ARG A 174 -23.88 20.56 -12.20
CA ARG A 174 -23.08 21.68 -11.68
C ARG A 174 -22.37 22.48 -12.77
N PHE A 175 -21.89 21.80 -13.81
CA PHE A 175 -21.09 22.41 -14.90
C PHE A 175 -21.84 22.44 -16.24
N ASP A 176 -23.16 22.21 -16.23
CA ASP A 176 -24.04 22.19 -17.40
C ASP A 176 -23.49 21.34 -18.56
N LEU A 177 -22.95 20.16 -18.22
CA LEU A 177 -22.30 19.29 -19.21
C LEU A 177 -23.32 18.71 -20.20
N PRO A 178 -22.88 18.28 -21.40
CA PRO A 178 -23.76 17.72 -22.42
C PRO A 178 -24.61 16.55 -21.90
N ARG A 179 -25.79 16.35 -22.51
CA ARG A 179 -26.66 15.21 -22.19
C ARG A 179 -25.89 13.90 -22.29
N TRP A 180 -26.08 13.02 -21.30
CA TRP A 180 -25.38 11.74 -21.11
C TRP A 180 -23.92 11.81 -20.64
N SER A 181 -23.40 12.99 -20.28
CA SER A 181 -22.05 13.11 -19.70
C SER A 181 -21.90 12.32 -18.39
N PHE A 182 -22.98 12.16 -17.62
CA PHE A 182 -22.99 11.32 -16.43
C PHE A 182 -22.66 9.84 -16.73
N LEU A 183 -23.11 9.28 -17.86
CA LEU A 183 -22.78 7.90 -18.25
C LEU A 183 -21.32 7.79 -18.68
N ASN A 184 -20.83 8.77 -19.45
CA ASN A 184 -19.41 8.82 -19.83
C ASN A 184 -18.51 8.94 -18.61
N TYR A 185 -18.88 9.78 -17.64
CA TYR A 185 -18.18 9.87 -16.36
C TYR A 185 -18.25 8.55 -15.61
N THR A 186 -19.42 7.92 -15.51
CA THR A 186 -19.58 6.64 -14.81
C THR A 186 -18.64 5.57 -15.38
N TRP A 187 -18.59 5.45 -16.71
CA TRP A 187 -17.69 4.52 -17.38
C TRP A 187 -16.21 4.86 -17.16
N ALA A 188 -15.85 6.14 -17.30
CA ALA A 188 -14.48 6.60 -17.11
C ALA A 188 -14.00 6.51 -15.66
N ALA A 189 -14.90 6.69 -14.68
CA ALA A 189 -14.61 6.68 -13.25
C ALA A 189 -14.60 5.27 -12.65
N PHE A 190 -15.29 4.32 -13.26
CA PHE A 190 -15.43 2.97 -12.70
C PHE A 190 -14.07 2.30 -12.44
N ILE A 191 -13.19 2.22 -13.44
CA ILE A 191 -11.86 1.60 -13.27
C ILE A 191 -10.98 2.37 -12.26
N PRO A 192 -10.88 3.72 -12.30
CA PRO A 192 -10.22 4.52 -11.27
C PRO A 192 -10.73 4.26 -9.85
N LEU A 193 -12.04 4.15 -9.67
CA LEU A 193 -12.63 3.80 -8.38
C LEU A 193 -12.23 2.40 -7.95
N LEU A 194 -12.23 1.41 -8.86
CA LEU A 194 -11.76 0.05 -8.52
C LEU A 194 -10.28 0.02 -8.14
N ILE A 195 -9.42 0.79 -8.80
CA ILE A 195 -8.00 0.91 -8.42
C ILE A 195 -7.90 1.48 -7.00
N PHE A 196 -8.68 2.52 -6.69
CA PHE A 196 -8.76 3.08 -5.35
C PHE A 196 -9.27 2.05 -4.32
N VAL A 197 -10.29 1.25 -4.66
CA VAL A 197 -10.80 0.16 -3.80
C VAL A 197 -9.71 -0.86 -3.51
N ILE A 198 -8.92 -1.27 -4.51
CA ILE A 198 -7.82 -2.23 -4.33
C ILE A 198 -6.75 -1.64 -3.40
N LEU A 199 -6.38 -0.37 -3.60
CA LEU A 199 -5.44 0.35 -2.75
C LEU A 199 -5.94 0.40 -1.30
N LEU A 200 -7.17 0.85 -1.09
CA LEU A 200 -7.78 0.95 0.24
C LEU A 200 -7.88 -0.42 0.93
N SER A 201 -8.32 -1.45 0.21
CA SER A 201 -8.44 -2.81 0.73
C SER A 201 -7.08 -3.38 1.15
N THR A 202 -6.03 -3.09 0.37
CA THR A 202 -4.65 -3.50 0.69
C THR A 202 -4.17 -2.81 1.96
N ILE A 203 -4.41 -1.50 2.09
CA ILE A 203 -4.01 -0.72 3.27
C ILE A 203 -4.77 -1.17 4.52
N LEU A 204 -6.10 -1.35 4.41
CA LEU A 204 -6.92 -1.85 5.51
C LEU A 204 -6.43 -3.23 5.94
N ARG A 205 -6.29 -4.19 5.02
CA ARG A 205 -5.80 -5.54 5.34
C ARG A 205 -4.44 -5.53 6.05
N SER A 206 -3.51 -4.67 5.62
CA SER A 206 -2.19 -4.56 6.24
C SER A 206 -2.22 -3.86 7.61
N SER A 207 -3.15 -2.93 7.83
CA SER A 207 -3.26 -2.16 9.07
C SER A 207 -4.22 -2.76 10.10
N MET A 208 -5.11 -3.67 9.73
CA MET A 208 -6.08 -4.31 10.65
C MET A 208 -5.44 -4.86 11.93
N PRO A 209 -4.31 -5.60 11.90
CA PRO A 209 -3.68 -6.08 13.13
C PRO A 209 -3.22 -4.96 14.07
N ILE A 210 -2.90 -3.78 13.54
CA ILE A 210 -2.54 -2.61 14.34
C ILE A 210 -3.81 -1.98 14.91
N VAL A 211 -4.85 -1.84 14.09
CA VAL A 211 -6.11 -1.20 14.46
C VAL A 211 -6.91 -2.03 15.48
N GLU A 212 -6.88 -3.36 15.40
CA GLU A 212 -7.52 -4.27 16.36
C GLU A 212 -6.88 -4.23 17.75
N ASN A 213 -5.59 -3.90 17.84
CA ASN A 213 -4.87 -3.78 19.11
C ASN A 213 -5.05 -2.41 19.80
N LEU A 214 -5.78 -1.48 19.19
CA LEU A 214 -6.08 -0.18 19.78
C LEU A 214 -7.23 -0.29 20.79
N GLU A 215 -7.19 0.53 21.84
CA GLU A 215 -8.30 0.66 22.78
C GLU A 215 -9.61 1.02 22.04
N GLY A 216 -10.73 0.43 22.46
CA GLY A 216 -12.01 0.51 21.73
C GLY A 216 -12.52 1.92 21.43
N PHE A 217 -12.09 2.94 22.21
CA PHE A 217 -12.39 4.34 21.93
C PHE A 217 -11.76 4.85 20.62
N TRP A 218 -10.52 4.44 20.31
CA TRP A 218 -9.79 4.88 19.13
C TRP A 218 -10.01 3.98 17.91
N HIS A 219 -10.43 2.73 18.12
CA HIS A 219 -10.63 1.74 17.07
C HIS A 219 -11.55 2.23 15.94
N TYR A 220 -12.78 2.64 16.26
CA TYR A 220 -13.74 3.06 15.24
C TYR A 220 -13.38 4.40 14.57
N PRO A 221 -13.02 5.48 15.31
CA PRO A 221 -12.65 6.73 14.66
C PRO A 221 -11.50 6.59 13.68
N ILE A 222 -10.48 5.79 14.01
CA ILE A 222 -9.33 5.56 13.12
C ILE A 222 -9.78 4.76 11.89
N LEU A 223 -10.56 3.69 12.07
CA LEU A 223 -11.08 2.88 10.96
C LEU A 223 -11.85 3.72 9.94
N TRP A 224 -12.69 4.65 10.40
CA TRP A 224 -13.45 5.56 9.53
C TRP A 224 -12.61 6.72 8.96
N ALA A 225 -11.55 7.14 9.64
CA ALA A 225 -10.65 8.20 9.15
C ALA A 225 -9.75 7.74 8.00
N VAL A 226 -9.29 6.48 8.03
CA VAL A 226 -8.40 5.88 7.01
C VAL A 226 -8.89 6.10 5.56
N PRO A 227 -10.12 5.73 5.16
CA PRO A 227 -10.59 5.94 3.79
C PRO A 227 -10.62 7.41 3.40
N VAL A 228 -10.94 8.31 4.33
CA VAL A 228 -10.99 9.76 4.07
C VAL A 228 -9.58 10.30 3.83
N ILE A 229 -8.61 9.94 4.67
CA ILE A 229 -7.21 10.37 4.53
C ILE A 229 -6.63 9.87 3.20
N ILE A 230 -6.85 8.60 2.86
CA ILE A 230 -6.37 8.04 1.58
C ILE A 230 -7.05 8.75 0.40
N ALA A 231 -8.36 9.03 0.49
CA ALA A 231 -9.07 9.80 -0.54
C ALA A 231 -8.49 11.21 -0.72
N ILE A 232 -8.10 11.90 0.36
CA ILE A 232 -7.40 13.20 0.30
C ILE A 232 -6.08 13.02 -0.48
N MET A 233 -5.24 12.06 -0.08
CA MET A 233 -3.93 11.82 -0.69
C MET A 233 -4.05 11.52 -2.19
N VAL A 234 -4.93 10.59 -2.58
CA VAL A 234 -5.18 10.23 -3.98
C VAL A 234 -5.73 11.42 -4.77
N SER A 235 -6.57 12.26 -4.15
CA SER A 235 -7.10 13.46 -4.80
C SER A 235 -6.04 14.53 -5.04
N ILE A 236 -5.10 14.71 -4.10
CA ILE A 236 -3.95 15.61 -4.28
C ILE A 236 -3.06 15.10 -5.41
N CYS A 237 -2.76 13.79 -5.45
CA CYS A 237 -2.02 13.17 -6.56
C CYS A 237 -2.75 13.37 -7.90
N SER A 238 -4.07 13.25 -7.90
CA SER A 238 -4.91 13.45 -9.08
C SER A 238 -4.90 14.90 -9.55
N MET A 239 -4.95 15.85 -8.62
CA MET A 239 -4.86 17.28 -8.91
C MET A 239 -3.48 17.67 -9.45
N ALA A 240 -2.41 17.07 -8.92
CA ALA A 240 -1.05 17.29 -9.41
C ALA A 240 -0.88 16.92 -10.90
N HIS A 241 -1.75 16.07 -11.44
CA HIS A 241 -1.75 15.73 -12.87
C HIS A 241 -2.07 16.93 -13.79
N PHE A 242 -2.80 17.94 -13.29
CA PHE A 242 -3.00 19.19 -14.03
C PHE A 242 -1.68 19.98 -14.22
N ALA A 243 -0.71 19.82 -13.31
CA ALA A 243 0.64 20.38 -13.43
C ALA A 243 1.61 19.47 -14.23
N GLY A 244 1.15 18.28 -14.66
CA GLY A 244 1.89 17.34 -15.49
C GLY A 244 2.35 16.07 -14.77
N TRP A 245 2.86 15.12 -15.56
CA TRP A 245 3.24 13.78 -15.08
C TRP A 245 4.32 13.80 -13.99
N ASN A 246 5.29 14.72 -14.08
CA ASN A 246 6.37 14.80 -13.09
C ASN A 246 5.84 15.20 -11.71
N ALA A 247 4.90 16.14 -11.66
CA ALA A 247 4.27 16.56 -10.41
C ALA A 247 3.43 15.42 -9.81
N ALA A 248 2.60 14.77 -10.62
CA ALA A 248 1.80 13.63 -10.19
C ALA A 248 2.67 12.49 -9.63
N LEU A 249 3.79 12.16 -10.28
CA LEU A 249 4.73 11.15 -9.81
C LEU A 249 5.45 11.57 -8.52
N LEU A 250 5.79 12.85 -8.35
CA LEU A 250 6.43 13.35 -7.14
C LEU A 250 5.51 13.24 -5.92
N PHE A 251 4.26 13.72 -6.04
CA PHE A 251 3.26 13.57 -4.98
C PHE A 251 2.88 12.11 -4.75
N GLY A 252 2.77 11.31 -5.82
CA GLY A 252 2.54 9.88 -5.74
C GLY A 252 3.65 9.13 -5.01
N LEU A 253 4.91 9.47 -5.26
CA LEU A 253 6.07 8.93 -4.55
C LEU A 253 6.01 9.27 -3.06
N PHE A 254 5.77 10.55 -2.74
CA PHE A 254 5.70 11.03 -1.36
C PHE A 254 4.58 10.34 -0.56
N PHE A 255 3.34 10.39 -1.06
CA PHE A 255 2.20 9.78 -0.37
C PHE A 255 2.23 8.26 -0.43
N GLY A 256 2.72 7.67 -1.52
CA GLY A 256 2.87 6.22 -1.65
C GLY A 256 3.85 5.65 -0.63
N LEU A 257 4.99 6.31 -0.41
CA LEU A 257 5.94 5.92 0.64
C LEU A 257 5.36 6.09 2.04
N LEU A 258 4.66 7.20 2.29
CA LEU A 258 3.99 7.45 3.57
C LEU A 258 2.99 6.32 3.88
N VAL A 259 2.13 6.00 2.92
CA VAL A 259 1.13 4.93 3.08
C VAL A 259 1.77 3.55 3.21
N ALA A 260 2.79 3.22 2.41
CA ALA A 260 3.49 1.94 2.52
C ALA A 260 4.18 1.76 3.88
N GLY A 261 4.73 2.85 4.44
CA GLY A 261 5.33 2.87 5.78
C GLY A 261 4.30 2.70 6.89
N TYR A 262 3.27 3.56 6.92
CA TYR A 262 2.30 3.59 8.02
C TYR A 262 1.33 2.41 8.05
N SER A 263 0.98 1.84 6.89
CA SER A 263 0.04 0.72 6.80
C SER A 263 0.62 -0.61 7.29
N GLY A 264 1.91 -0.67 7.65
CA GLY A 264 2.59 -1.93 7.96
C GLY A 264 2.90 -2.78 6.73
N LEU A 265 2.57 -2.31 5.51
CA LEU A 265 2.92 -2.97 4.25
C LEU A 265 4.40 -3.31 4.21
N LEU A 266 5.28 -2.32 4.47
CA LEU A 266 6.73 -2.54 4.51
C LEU A 266 7.17 -3.51 5.62
N THR A 267 6.52 -3.48 6.79
CA THR A 267 6.89 -4.33 7.92
C THR A 267 6.53 -5.80 7.74
N THR A 268 5.57 -6.10 6.86
CA THR A 268 5.13 -7.48 6.56
C THR A 268 5.83 -8.08 5.34
N VAL A 269 6.59 -7.29 4.57
CA VAL A 269 7.36 -7.77 3.40
C VAL A 269 8.37 -8.85 3.76
N PRO A 270 9.21 -8.70 4.80
CA PRO A 270 10.19 -9.74 5.14
C PRO A 270 9.52 -11.04 5.51
N GLU A 271 8.48 -11.00 6.33
CA GLU A 271 7.76 -12.19 6.78
C GLU A 271 7.13 -12.93 5.59
N LYS A 272 6.50 -12.21 4.66
CA LYS A 272 5.97 -12.80 3.42
C LYS A 272 7.06 -13.36 2.52
N ALA A 273 8.19 -12.68 2.37
CA ALA A 273 9.30 -13.12 1.54
C ALA A 273 9.95 -14.40 2.13
N VAL A 274 10.21 -14.41 3.44
CA VAL A 274 10.76 -15.55 4.17
C VAL A 274 9.81 -16.74 4.10
N LYS A 275 8.50 -16.52 4.27
CA LYS A 275 7.47 -17.56 4.11
C LYS A 275 7.38 -18.10 2.69
N ALA A 276 7.37 -17.23 1.68
CA ALA A 276 7.28 -17.63 0.27
C ALA A 276 8.51 -18.43 -0.20
N LEU A 277 9.68 -18.11 0.33
CA LEU A 277 10.92 -18.84 0.06
C LEU A 277 11.05 -20.13 0.90
N GLY A 278 10.10 -20.42 1.80
CA GLY A 278 10.15 -21.59 2.69
C GLY A 278 11.24 -21.49 3.77
N LEU A 279 11.74 -20.29 4.05
CA LEU A 279 12.88 -20.03 4.94
C LEU A 279 12.46 -19.72 6.38
N GLY A 280 11.16 -19.59 6.67
CA GLY A 280 10.63 -19.28 8.00
C GLY A 280 9.24 -18.63 7.94
N ALA A 281 8.74 -18.15 9.08
CA ALA A 281 7.40 -17.59 9.24
C ALA A 281 6.26 -18.55 8.77
N TYR A 282 6.42 -19.84 9.03
CA TYR A 282 5.42 -20.86 8.75
C TYR A 282 5.22 -21.83 9.91
N GLU A 283 4.06 -22.48 9.96
CA GLU A 283 3.77 -23.55 10.90
C GLU A 283 4.26 -24.89 10.32
N ALA A 284 5.12 -25.57 11.08
CA ALA A 284 5.49 -26.96 10.82
C ALA A 284 4.54 -27.88 11.61
N GLU A 285 3.98 -28.87 10.91
CA GLU A 285 3.17 -29.93 11.52
C GLU A 285 4.06 -30.81 12.41
N MET A 286 5.24 -31.15 11.91
CA MET A 286 6.25 -31.91 12.65
C MET A 286 7.67 -31.53 12.23
N VAL A 287 8.57 -31.49 13.20
CA VAL A 287 10.02 -31.43 13.03
C VAL A 287 10.61 -32.69 13.64
N MET A 288 11.28 -33.51 12.82
CA MET A 288 11.98 -34.70 13.30
C MET A 288 13.43 -34.36 13.64
N LEU A 289 13.82 -34.62 14.89
CA LEU A 289 15.17 -34.41 15.39
C LEU A 289 15.99 -35.70 15.31
N ASP A 290 17.31 -35.56 15.23
CA ASP A 290 18.22 -36.68 15.37
C ASP A 290 18.16 -37.24 16.80
N PRO A 291 18.03 -38.57 16.99
CA PRO A 291 18.03 -39.20 18.31
C PRO A 291 19.24 -38.81 19.18
N ALA A 292 20.40 -38.49 18.58
CA ALA A 292 21.57 -38.02 19.29
C ALA A 292 21.33 -36.73 20.08
N PHE A 293 20.41 -35.87 19.62
CA PHE A 293 20.05 -34.62 20.27
C PHE A 293 19.08 -34.82 21.45
N CYS A 294 18.12 -35.75 21.30
CA CYS A 294 17.09 -36.00 22.31
C CYS A 294 17.57 -36.78 23.54
N ASN A 295 18.73 -37.43 23.47
CA ASN A 295 19.31 -38.16 24.60
C ASN A 295 19.81 -37.24 25.72
N THR A 296 19.84 -35.93 25.46
CA THR A 296 20.15 -34.90 26.46
C THR A 296 18.86 -34.46 27.15
N ASP A 297 18.91 -34.25 28.46
CA ASP A 297 17.73 -33.93 29.30
C ASP A 297 17.12 -32.56 28.90
N LEU A 298 16.21 -32.59 27.92
CA LEU A 298 15.67 -31.42 27.20
C LEU A 298 14.13 -31.37 27.30
N SER A 299 13.55 -32.00 28.31
CA SER A 299 12.10 -32.08 28.56
C SER A 299 11.42 -30.71 28.67
N GLU A 300 12.15 -29.65 29.03
CA GLU A 300 11.66 -28.27 29.05
C GLU A 300 11.35 -27.66 27.67
N LEU A 301 11.82 -28.29 26.58
CA LEU A 301 11.70 -27.78 25.20
C LEU A 301 10.45 -28.28 24.47
N GLY A 302 9.62 -29.09 25.13
CA GLY A 302 8.38 -29.61 24.55
C GLY A 302 8.59 -30.67 23.46
N ILE A 303 9.73 -31.36 23.49
CA ILE A 303 10.05 -32.46 22.58
C ILE A 303 9.28 -33.71 23.04
N ALA A 304 8.53 -34.34 22.13
CA ALA A 304 7.80 -35.56 22.44
C ALA A 304 8.75 -36.78 22.54
N GLU A 305 8.31 -37.86 23.19
CA GLU A 305 9.12 -39.08 23.41
C GLU A 305 9.60 -39.73 22.10
N ASP A 306 8.97 -39.43 20.97
CA ASP A 306 9.35 -39.88 19.62
C ASP A 306 10.39 -38.97 18.95
N CYS A 307 11.09 -38.09 19.69
CA CYS A 307 12.02 -37.11 19.14
C CYS A 307 11.40 -36.12 18.15
N THR A 308 10.10 -35.87 18.26
CA THR A 308 9.41 -34.93 17.38
C THR A 308 8.96 -33.68 18.12
N LEU A 309 9.03 -32.56 17.41
CA LEU A 309 8.42 -31.30 17.78
C LEU A 309 7.18 -31.09 16.90
N ARG A 310 5.99 -31.01 17.49
CA ARG A 310 4.71 -30.92 16.76
C ARG A 310 4.10 -29.53 16.88
N ASN A 311 3.44 -29.07 15.83
CA ASN A 311 2.77 -27.75 15.77
C ASN A 311 3.69 -26.58 16.15
N VAL A 312 4.89 -26.54 15.56
CA VAL A 312 5.91 -25.54 15.89
C VAL A 312 5.93 -24.43 14.86
N HIS A 313 6.02 -23.19 15.32
CA HIS A 313 6.21 -22.07 14.42
C HIS A 313 7.70 -21.92 14.09
N VAL A 314 8.06 -22.14 12.83
CA VAL A 314 9.42 -21.96 12.32
C VAL A 314 9.63 -20.47 12.07
N VAL A 315 10.49 -19.83 12.87
CA VAL A 315 10.83 -18.40 12.71
C VAL A 315 11.87 -18.23 11.61
N TRP A 316 12.83 -19.15 11.55
CA TRP A 316 13.93 -19.14 10.58
C TRP A 316 14.50 -20.56 10.42
N SER A 317 14.69 -21.04 9.18
CA SER A 317 15.17 -22.39 8.88
C SER A 317 16.39 -22.41 7.95
N PHE A 318 17.20 -21.35 7.96
CA PHE A 318 18.33 -21.21 7.06
C PHE A 318 19.65 -20.94 7.81
N GLY A 319 20.70 -21.70 7.49
CA GLY A 319 22.03 -21.59 8.11
C GLY A 319 22.34 -22.70 9.10
N GLU A 320 23.24 -22.43 10.04
CA GLU A 320 23.76 -23.43 10.99
C GLU A 320 22.76 -23.83 12.09
N SER A 321 21.76 -22.99 12.35
CA SER A 321 20.71 -23.25 13.33
C SER A 321 19.33 -22.86 12.81
N ILE A 322 18.34 -23.66 13.20
CA ILE A 322 16.91 -23.44 12.93
C ILE A 322 16.31 -22.84 14.19
N VAL A 323 15.63 -21.70 14.04
CA VAL A 323 14.97 -20.98 15.12
C VAL A 323 13.48 -21.31 15.12
N LEU A 324 13.04 -21.86 16.23
CA LEU A 324 11.71 -22.41 16.43
C LEU A 324 11.02 -21.72 17.60
N ARG A 325 9.69 -21.58 17.53
CA ARG A 325 8.84 -21.21 18.65
C ARG A 325 7.87 -22.35 18.95
N PRO A 326 8.05 -23.10 20.05
CA PRO A 326 7.27 -24.30 20.36
C PRO A 326 5.80 -24.01 20.72
N ALA A 327 5.47 -22.79 21.16
CA ALA A 327 4.08 -22.37 21.39
C ALA A 327 3.87 -20.92 20.95
N LEU A 328 2.81 -20.64 20.18
CA LEU A 328 2.51 -19.28 19.68
C LEU A 328 2.38 -18.22 20.80
N ASN A 329 1.93 -18.64 21.99
CA ASN A 329 1.65 -17.75 23.12
C ASN A 329 2.82 -17.53 24.09
N GLN A 330 3.98 -18.16 23.87
CA GLN A 330 5.16 -17.99 24.72
C GLN A 330 6.32 -17.40 23.92
N PRO A 331 7.01 -16.36 24.41
CA PRO A 331 8.13 -15.74 23.71
C PRO A 331 9.42 -16.59 23.74
N ARG A 332 9.37 -17.82 24.27
CA ARG A 332 10.54 -18.71 24.36
C ARG A 332 10.89 -19.21 22.95
N GLN A 333 12.08 -18.87 22.48
CA GLN A 333 12.62 -19.35 21.22
C GLN A 333 13.64 -20.46 21.48
N ILE A 334 13.65 -21.45 20.60
CA ILE A 334 14.60 -22.56 20.63
C ILE A 334 15.45 -22.45 19.36
N GLN A 335 16.77 -22.49 19.52
CA GLN A 335 17.70 -22.62 18.42
C GLN A 335 18.24 -24.05 18.41
N ILE A 336 17.97 -24.79 17.34
CA ILE A 336 18.45 -26.16 17.15
C ILE A 336 19.46 -26.15 16.01
N PRO A 337 20.69 -26.67 16.20
CA PRO A 337 21.64 -26.78 15.10
C PRO A 337 21.05 -27.60 13.95
N ALA A 338 21.16 -27.11 12.72
CA ALA A 338 20.53 -27.71 11.53
C ALA A 338 21.00 -29.15 11.28
N VAL A 339 22.21 -29.51 11.73
CA VAL A 339 22.78 -30.87 11.66
C VAL A 339 21.91 -31.90 12.38
N PHE A 340 21.16 -31.48 13.41
CA PHE A 340 20.28 -32.35 14.19
C PHE A 340 18.83 -32.37 13.69
N VAL A 341 18.50 -31.67 12.61
CA VAL A 341 17.14 -31.68 12.04
C VAL A 341 17.12 -32.57 10.80
N ARG A 342 16.37 -33.68 10.87
CA ARG A 342 16.28 -34.68 9.79
C ARG A 342 15.20 -34.35 8.78
N SER A 343 14.05 -33.85 9.24
CA SER A 343 12.95 -33.45 8.36
C SER A 343 12.07 -32.38 8.99
N LEU A 344 11.51 -31.55 8.12
CA LEU A 344 10.54 -30.50 8.42
C LEU A 344 9.32 -30.74 7.55
N VAL A 345 8.17 -31.06 8.15
CA VAL A 345 6.91 -31.19 7.43
C VAL A 345 6.10 -29.93 7.65
N GLN A 346 5.95 -29.15 6.60
CA GLN A 346 5.12 -27.95 6.63
C GLN A 346 3.66 -28.35 6.73
N LYS A 347 2.91 -27.68 7.60
CA LYS A 347 1.47 -27.86 7.68
C LYS A 347 0.87 -27.41 6.35
N SER A 348 0.21 -28.33 5.63
CA SER A 348 -0.46 -28.00 4.38
C SER A 348 -1.50 -26.92 4.64
N GLY A 349 -1.21 -25.69 4.21
CA GLY A 349 -2.19 -24.62 4.22
C GLY A 349 -3.28 -25.01 3.24
N ALA A 350 -4.46 -25.36 3.75
CA ALA A 350 -5.65 -25.43 2.91
C ALA A 350 -5.75 -24.11 2.15
N GLY A 351 -5.59 -24.18 0.83
CA GLY A 351 -5.77 -23.04 -0.05
C GLY A 351 -7.21 -22.55 0.07
N HIS A 352 -7.40 -21.40 0.68
CA HIS A 352 -8.62 -20.61 0.61
C HIS A 352 -8.27 -19.15 0.37
#